data_AF-R7U8G5-F1
#
_entry.id   AF-R7U8G5-F1
#
_cell.length_a   1.000
_cell.length_b   1.000
_cell.length_c   1.000
_cell.angle_alpha   90.00
_cell.angle_beta   90.00
_cell.angle_gamma   90.00
#
_symmetry.space_group_name_H-M   'P 1'
#
loop_
_entity.id
_entity.type
_entity.pdbx_description
1 polymer ?
#
loop_
_entity_poly.entity_id
_entity_poly.type
_entity_poly.pdbx_seq_one_letter_code
_entity_poly.pdbx_strand_id
1 'polypeptide(L)'
;MMVDENLLKLEIKRLRDRLNSKADDVYSMENRRLQLDTAMKERRQEIKIHKEMLTAQLKATNVEKSQISAELHERISKIDKLRKRYEILMVFMSPPEGEEEHSQAYYVIKAAQEKEELQRTGDELDAKIRKAEKEIRALENTLRLMNSRNETYRTSFNKVNDSSEDIEEKEQLEEQLRAVMDKHKYKRRQIRELSEDLQTMSNTLDTLTRDEDAYGEMIEDKQNKGLQLTREAEEQHNKLDRASKQNAKYSRELRTAQKAKGSTQEERDFEVRELREMNKTAIKQIGEVVHQHPDLRQAVALYFNQASLPPPPSPGDGAGSGASSRFSSRLSSARSSLSSVRSSASASAAPKAVNIGVDFGEAPGSRTSSRSSGGSSRSRGARK
;
A
#
# COMPACT_ATOMS: atom_id res chain seq x y z
N MET A 1 -212.06 17.70 32.94
CA MET A 1 -211.04 16.99 33.75
C MET A 1 -210.40 15.82 33.02
N MET A 2 -211.08 14.69 32.74
CA MET A 2 -210.42 13.56 32.05
C MET A 2 -209.90 13.88 30.63
N VAL A 3 -210.56 14.77 29.89
CA VAL A 3 -210.11 15.17 28.54
C VAL A 3 -208.83 16.00 28.61
N ASP A 4 -208.79 16.96 29.53
CA ASP A 4 -207.66 17.88 29.72
C ASP A 4 -206.41 17.14 30.18
N GLU A 5 -206.55 16.17 31.09
CA GLU A 5 -205.45 15.32 31.55
C GLU A 5 -204.87 14.45 30.43
N ASN A 6 -205.71 13.94 29.52
CA ASN A 6 -205.25 13.19 28.35
C ASN A 6 -204.60 14.09 27.29
N LEU A 7 -205.07 15.32 27.12
CA LEU A 7 -204.44 16.33 26.25
C LEU A 7 -203.04 16.68 26.77
N LEU A 8 -202.91 16.94 28.07
CA LEU A 8 -201.63 17.16 28.77
C LEU A 8 -200.69 15.95 28.64
N LYS A 9 -201.19 14.71 28.80
CA LYS A 9 -200.39 13.49 28.59
C LYS A 9 -199.88 13.36 27.15
N LEU A 10 -200.69 13.73 26.16
CA LEU A 10 -200.30 13.71 24.75
C LEU A 10 -199.27 14.81 24.44
N GLU A 11 -199.42 16.00 25.02
CA GLU A 11 -198.43 17.09 24.91
C GLU A 11 -197.10 16.73 25.60
N ILE A 12 -197.14 16.18 26.82
CA ILE A 12 -195.96 15.64 27.52
C ILE A 12 -195.28 14.55 26.68
N LYS A 13 -196.04 13.65 26.05
CA LYS A 13 -195.48 12.64 25.15
C LYS A 13 -194.81 13.29 23.93
N ARG A 14 -195.46 14.25 23.27
CA ARG A 14 -194.90 14.99 22.13
C ARG A 14 -193.64 15.78 22.50
N LEU A 15 -193.59 16.38 23.69
CA LEU A 15 -192.40 17.06 24.21
C LEU A 15 -191.28 16.06 24.54
N ARG A 16 -191.61 14.89 25.12
CA ARG A 16 -190.64 13.81 25.38
C ARG A 16 -190.08 13.23 24.09
N ASP A 17 -190.91 12.96 23.09
CA ASP A 17 -190.47 12.43 21.79
C ASP A 17 -189.60 13.47 21.05
N ARG A 18 -189.93 14.77 21.14
CA ARG A 18 -189.10 15.87 20.63
C ARG A 18 -187.78 16.02 21.41
N LEU A 19 -187.77 15.82 22.72
CA LEU A 19 -186.57 15.84 23.55
C LEU A 19 -185.67 14.65 23.23
N ASN A 20 -186.23 13.44 23.11
CA ASN A 20 -185.51 12.22 22.74
C ASN A 20 -184.89 12.38 21.34
N SER A 21 -185.66 12.82 20.34
CA SER A 21 -185.13 13.12 19.01
C SER A 21 -183.99 14.15 19.04
N LYS A 22 -184.06 15.17 19.92
CA LYS A 22 -182.96 16.12 20.09
C LYS A 22 -181.76 15.55 20.86
N ALA A 23 -181.98 14.61 21.79
CA ALA A 23 -180.92 13.89 22.47
C ALA A 23 -180.20 12.94 21.49
N ASP A 24 -180.93 12.24 20.62
CA ASP A 24 -180.39 11.38 19.57
C ASP A 24 -179.62 12.20 18.51
N ASP A 25 -180.15 13.37 18.10
CA ASP A 25 -179.44 14.32 17.25
C ASP A 25 -178.09 14.73 17.88
N VAL A 26 -178.12 15.18 19.15
CA VAL A 26 -176.91 15.60 19.88
C VAL A 26 -175.93 14.45 20.05
N TYR A 27 -176.40 13.25 20.41
CA TYR A 27 -175.57 12.06 20.55
C TYR A 27 -174.93 11.65 19.23
N SER A 28 -175.67 11.70 18.11
CA SER A 28 -175.13 11.41 16.78
C SER A 28 -174.07 12.45 16.35
N MET A 29 -174.29 13.72 16.66
CA MET A 29 -173.35 14.82 16.40
C MET A 29 -172.10 14.74 17.28
N GLU A 30 -172.25 14.34 18.54
CA GLU A 30 -171.13 14.13 19.47
C GLU A 30 -170.30 12.90 19.08
N ASN A 31 -170.95 11.78 18.72
CA ASN A 31 -170.27 10.60 18.18
C ASN A 31 -169.51 10.94 16.88
N ARG A 32 -170.14 11.68 15.95
CA ARG A 32 -169.46 12.16 14.72
C ARG A 32 -168.31 13.12 15.02
N ARG A 33 -168.43 14.00 16.01
CA ARG A 33 -167.35 14.88 16.48
C ARG A 33 -166.18 14.05 17.04
N LEU A 34 -166.45 13.04 17.86
CA LEU A 34 -165.43 12.16 18.44
C LEU A 34 -164.73 11.34 17.35
N GLN A 35 -165.46 10.78 16.39
CA GLN A 35 -164.88 10.08 15.23
C GLN A 35 -163.96 11.00 14.41
N LEU A 36 -164.39 12.23 14.14
CA LEU A 36 -163.57 13.22 13.44
C LEU A 36 -162.33 13.63 14.25
N ASP A 37 -162.44 13.81 15.57
CA ASP A 37 -161.30 14.16 16.42
C ASP A 37 -160.28 13.01 16.52
N THR A 38 -160.74 11.76 16.59
CA THR A 38 -159.88 10.57 16.52
C THR A 38 -159.17 10.47 15.16
N ALA A 39 -159.90 10.55 14.04
CA ALA A 39 -159.32 10.52 12.71
C ALA A 39 -158.34 11.69 12.47
N MET A 40 -158.61 12.88 13.03
CA MET A 40 -157.69 14.02 12.96
C MET A 40 -156.44 13.82 13.84
N LYS A 41 -156.54 13.13 14.99
CA LYS A 41 -155.38 12.77 15.82
C LYS A 41 -154.52 11.71 15.13
N GLU A 42 -155.12 10.66 14.58
CA GLU A 42 -154.45 9.64 13.78
C GLU A 42 -153.72 10.28 12.60
N ARG A 43 -154.42 11.10 11.79
CA ARG A 43 -153.81 11.79 10.64
C ARG A 43 -152.69 12.75 11.03
N ARG A 44 -152.80 13.44 12.18
CA ARG A 44 -151.69 14.26 12.73
C ARG A 44 -150.50 13.42 13.14
N GLN A 45 -150.72 12.24 13.71
CA GLN A 45 -149.65 11.32 14.13
C GLN A 45 -148.97 10.67 12.92
N GLU A 46 -149.72 10.28 11.88
CA GLU A 46 -149.16 9.85 10.58
C GLU A 46 -148.25 10.93 9.97
N ILE A 47 -148.75 12.18 9.87
CA ILE A 47 -147.97 13.31 9.34
C ILE A 47 -146.72 13.56 10.18
N LYS A 48 -146.82 13.41 11.52
CA LYS A 48 -145.66 13.52 12.42
C LYS A 48 -144.62 12.43 12.14
N ILE A 49 -145.03 11.17 12.04
CA ILE A 49 -144.13 10.03 11.73
C ILE A 49 -143.48 10.21 10.37
N HIS A 50 -144.23 10.60 9.33
CA HIS A 50 -143.68 10.88 8.00
C HIS A 50 -142.69 12.06 8.03
N LYS A 51 -142.99 13.13 8.79
CA LYS A 51 -142.06 14.26 8.97
C LYS A 51 -140.78 13.82 9.67
N GLU A 52 -140.88 13.05 10.75
CA GLU A 52 -139.74 12.50 11.49
C GLU A 52 -138.88 11.60 10.59
N MET A 53 -139.50 10.69 9.84
CA MET A 53 -138.86 9.83 8.83
C MET A 53 -138.12 10.66 7.76
N LEU A 54 -138.76 11.67 7.18
CA LEU A 54 -138.13 12.56 6.18
C LEU A 54 -136.96 13.35 6.80
N THR A 55 -137.05 13.81 8.05
CA THR A 55 -135.92 14.46 8.72
C THR A 55 -134.78 13.50 9.02
N ALA A 56 -135.07 12.21 9.30
CA ALA A 56 -134.05 11.18 9.48
C ALA A 56 -133.35 10.85 8.15
N GLN A 57 -134.09 10.71 7.05
CA GLN A 57 -133.54 10.54 5.70
C GLN A 57 -132.67 11.74 5.28
N LEU A 58 -133.13 12.97 5.54
CA LEU A 58 -132.37 14.18 5.26
C LEU A 58 -131.09 14.28 6.11
N LYS A 59 -131.11 13.78 7.34
CA LYS A 59 -129.89 13.67 8.18
C LYS A 59 -128.93 12.61 7.63
N ALA A 60 -129.42 11.41 7.30
CA ALA A 60 -128.61 10.32 6.76
C ALA A 60 -127.90 10.74 5.45
N THR A 61 -128.66 11.25 4.48
CA THR A 61 -128.13 11.74 3.20
C THR A 61 -127.14 12.90 3.35
N ASN A 62 -127.31 13.79 4.34
CA ASN A 62 -126.31 14.82 4.65
C ASN A 62 -125.03 14.24 5.27
N VAL A 63 -125.11 13.18 6.08
CA VAL A 63 -123.93 12.47 6.61
C VAL A 63 -123.18 11.77 5.47
N GLU A 64 -123.88 11.05 4.60
CA GLU A 64 -123.31 10.41 3.40
C GLU A 64 -122.63 11.45 2.49
N LYS A 65 -123.30 12.58 2.21
CA LYS A 65 -122.71 13.70 1.45
C LYS A 65 -121.45 14.25 2.11
N SER A 66 -121.44 14.40 3.43
CA SER A 66 -120.28 14.86 4.19
C SER A 66 -119.12 13.87 4.09
N GLN A 67 -119.40 12.57 4.23
CA GLN A 67 -118.41 11.50 4.07
C GLN A 67 -117.80 11.48 2.67
N ILE A 68 -118.63 11.47 1.61
CA ILE A 68 -118.17 11.50 0.21
C ILE A 68 -117.34 12.76 -0.05
N SER A 69 -117.71 13.90 0.54
CA SER A 69 -116.93 15.14 0.45
C SER A 69 -115.56 15.00 1.13
N ALA A 70 -115.47 14.37 2.30
CA ALA A 70 -114.20 14.13 2.99
C ALA A 70 -113.28 13.18 2.18
N GLU A 71 -113.84 12.08 1.66
CA GLU A 71 -113.11 11.14 0.79
C GLU A 71 -112.59 11.84 -0.48
N LEU A 72 -113.40 12.71 -1.10
CA LEU A 72 -112.98 13.51 -2.26
C LEU A 72 -111.77 14.41 -1.94
N HIS A 73 -111.78 15.11 -0.79
CA HIS A 73 -110.66 15.97 -0.38
C HIS A 73 -109.39 15.14 -0.07
N GLU A 74 -109.51 13.93 0.47
CA GLU A 74 -108.38 13.02 0.65
C GLU A 74 -107.79 12.57 -0.70
N ARG A 75 -108.64 12.23 -1.68
CA ARG A 75 -108.21 11.84 -3.03
C ARG A 75 -107.50 12.98 -3.75
N ILE A 76 -108.03 14.21 -3.68
CA ILE A 76 -107.38 15.42 -4.22
C ILE A 76 -106.02 15.62 -3.55
N SER A 77 -105.95 15.55 -2.22
CA SER A 77 -104.70 15.69 -1.46
C SER A 77 -103.66 14.62 -1.83
N LYS A 78 -104.09 13.40 -2.19
CA LYS A 78 -103.21 12.32 -2.66
C LYS A 78 -102.70 12.58 -4.08
N ILE A 79 -103.55 13.11 -4.97
CA ILE A 79 -103.16 13.52 -6.33
C ILE A 79 -102.11 14.64 -6.27
N ASP A 80 -102.32 15.67 -5.44
CA ASP A 80 -101.36 16.77 -5.28
C ASP A 80 -100.00 16.30 -4.74
N LYS A 81 -100.00 15.37 -3.79
CA LYS A 81 -98.75 14.75 -3.29
C LYS A 81 -98.00 13.99 -4.40
N LEU A 82 -98.72 13.25 -5.24
CA LEU A 82 -98.13 12.53 -6.37
C LEU A 82 -97.61 13.49 -7.45
N ARG A 83 -98.39 14.53 -7.78
CA ARG A 83 -97.99 15.59 -8.73
C ARG A 83 -96.71 16.28 -8.27
N LYS A 84 -96.65 16.75 -7.02
CA LYS A 84 -95.45 17.39 -6.44
C LYS A 84 -94.25 16.44 -6.42
N ARG A 85 -94.45 15.15 -6.12
CA ARG A 85 -93.36 14.15 -6.17
C ARG A 85 -92.84 13.94 -7.60
N TYR A 86 -93.72 13.90 -8.59
CA TYR A 86 -93.35 13.78 -9.99
C TYR A 86 -92.63 15.04 -10.49
N GLU A 87 -93.11 16.22 -10.12
CA GLU A 87 -92.48 17.52 -10.40
C GLU A 87 -91.06 17.59 -9.80
N ILE A 88 -90.88 17.22 -8.53
CA ILE A 88 -89.54 17.12 -7.91
C ILE A 88 -88.65 16.11 -8.65
N LEU A 89 -89.17 14.93 -9.01
CA LEU A 89 -88.41 13.92 -9.76
C LEU A 89 -88.00 14.42 -11.14
N MET A 90 -88.90 15.12 -11.84
CA MET A 90 -88.64 15.71 -13.15
C MET A 90 -87.58 16.82 -13.07
N VAL A 91 -87.64 17.69 -12.06
CA VAL A 91 -86.59 18.69 -11.79
C VAL A 91 -85.25 18.03 -11.45
N PHE A 92 -85.24 16.94 -10.67
CA PHE A 92 -84.01 16.22 -10.32
C PHE A 92 -83.39 15.43 -11.49
N MET A 93 -84.22 15.02 -12.45
CA MET A 93 -83.80 14.36 -13.69
C MET A 93 -83.56 15.34 -14.84
N SER A 94 -83.90 16.62 -14.65
CA SER A 94 -83.57 17.68 -15.60
C SER A 94 -82.07 17.94 -15.56
N PRO A 95 -81.38 17.99 -16.72
CA PRO A 95 -80.00 18.45 -16.78
C PRO A 95 -79.85 19.87 -16.22
N PRO A 96 -78.68 20.22 -15.65
CA PRO A 96 -78.37 21.60 -15.29
C PRO A 96 -78.39 22.48 -16.55
N GLU A 97 -78.92 23.71 -16.42
CA GLU A 97 -79.20 24.60 -17.56
C GLU A 97 -77.98 24.79 -18.48
N GLY A 98 -78.13 24.45 -19.77
CA GLY A 98 -77.13 24.77 -20.80
C GLY A 98 -77.12 23.89 -22.05
N GLU A 99 -77.60 22.64 -21.98
CA GLU A 99 -77.72 21.74 -23.15
C GLU A 99 -79.20 21.52 -23.52
N GLU A 100 -79.49 21.31 -24.81
CA GLU A 100 -80.86 21.10 -25.31
C GLU A 100 -81.52 19.85 -24.71
N GLU A 101 -82.85 19.77 -24.77
CA GLU A 101 -83.64 18.61 -24.30
C GLU A 101 -83.36 17.34 -25.14
N HIS A 102 -82.21 16.73 -24.93
CA HIS A 102 -81.83 15.51 -25.60
C HIS A 102 -82.53 14.29 -24.97
N SER A 103 -82.98 13.37 -25.81
CA SER A 103 -83.61 12.11 -25.37
C SER A 103 -82.71 11.35 -24.39
N GLN A 104 -83.30 10.60 -23.45
CA GLN A 104 -82.55 9.82 -22.44
C GLN A 104 -81.45 8.92 -23.05
N ALA A 105 -81.65 8.45 -24.29
CA ALA A 105 -80.64 7.71 -25.05
C ALA A 105 -79.34 8.51 -25.29
N TYR A 106 -79.42 9.83 -25.52
CA TYR A 106 -78.26 10.70 -25.71
C TYR A 106 -77.37 10.74 -24.47
N TYR A 107 -77.95 10.93 -23.27
CA TYR A 107 -77.15 10.94 -22.03
C TYR A 107 -76.51 9.57 -21.74
N VAL A 108 -77.19 8.47 -22.08
CA VAL A 108 -76.60 7.12 -22.01
C VAL A 108 -75.45 6.95 -23.00
N ILE A 109 -75.58 7.47 -24.23
CA ILE A 109 -74.52 7.44 -25.25
C ILE A 109 -73.33 8.33 -24.86
N LYS A 110 -73.57 9.56 -24.41
CA LYS A 110 -72.53 10.51 -23.95
C LYS A 110 -71.76 9.93 -22.77
N ALA A 111 -72.45 9.40 -21.76
CA ALA A 111 -71.80 8.71 -20.63
C ALA A 111 -71.03 7.44 -21.06
N ALA A 112 -71.48 6.72 -22.09
CA ALA A 112 -70.75 5.59 -22.64
C ALA A 112 -69.49 6.01 -23.42
N GLN A 113 -69.56 7.12 -24.18
CA GLN A 113 -68.43 7.71 -24.89
C GLN A 113 -67.37 8.26 -23.93
N GLU A 114 -67.78 9.07 -22.95
CA GLU A 114 -66.89 9.58 -21.90
C GLU A 114 -66.21 8.44 -21.13
N LYS A 115 -66.93 7.34 -20.86
CA LYS A 115 -66.35 6.14 -20.25
C LYS A 115 -65.32 5.45 -21.16
N GLU A 116 -65.55 5.38 -22.47
CA GLU A 116 -64.57 4.82 -23.41
C GLU A 116 -63.33 5.71 -23.55
N GLU A 117 -63.50 7.03 -23.58
CA GLU A 117 -62.38 7.99 -23.61
C GLU A 117 -61.54 7.93 -22.33
N LEU A 118 -62.18 7.83 -21.16
CA LEU A 118 -61.51 7.59 -19.89
C LEU A 118 -60.78 6.24 -19.86
N GLN A 119 -61.35 5.19 -20.49
CA GLN A 119 -60.70 3.90 -20.60
C GLN A 119 -59.47 3.95 -21.53
N ARG A 120 -59.57 4.58 -22.70
CA ARG A 120 -58.45 4.77 -23.64
C ARG A 120 -57.31 5.60 -23.02
N THR A 121 -57.64 6.69 -22.33
CA THR A 121 -56.63 7.50 -21.61
C THR A 121 -56.01 6.73 -20.43
N GLY A 122 -56.79 5.88 -19.76
CA GLY A 122 -56.28 4.88 -18.81
C GLY A 122 -55.27 3.92 -19.43
N ASP A 123 -55.63 3.25 -20.53
CA ASP A 123 -54.75 2.32 -21.26
C ASP A 123 -53.46 3.00 -21.76
N GLU A 124 -53.53 4.26 -22.20
CA GLU A 124 -52.36 5.05 -22.56
C GLU A 124 -51.43 5.36 -21.37
N LEU A 125 -52.00 5.70 -20.21
CA LEU A 125 -51.25 5.94 -18.99
C LEU A 125 -50.59 4.65 -18.49
N ASP A 126 -51.31 3.54 -18.52
CA ASP A 126 -50.79 2.20 -18.23
C ASP A 126 -49.63 1.81 -19.16
N ALA A 127 -49.75 2.12 -20.46
CA ALA A 127 -48.68 1.91 -21.42
C ALA A 127 -47.44 2.80 -21.14
N LYS A 128 -47.63 4.03 -20.66
CA LYS A 128 -46.56 4.94 -20.22
C LYS A 128 -45.90 4.42 -18.93
N ILE A 129 -46.69 3.95 -17.95
CA ILE A 129 -46.19 3.33 -16.71
C ILE A 129 -45.33 2.10 -17.03
N ARG A 130 -45.82 1.17 -17.86
CA ARG A 130 -45.06 -0.03 -18.26
C ARG A 130 -43.78 0.26 -19.03
N LYS A 131 -43.67 1.41 -19.71
CA LYS A 131 -42.40 1.89 -20.31
C LYS A 131 -41.45 2.41 -19.23
N ALA A 132 -41.94 3.30 -18.36
CA ALA A 132 -41.17 3.84 -17.24
C ALA A 132 -40.65 2.74 -16.29
N GLU A 133 -41.45 1.70 -15.99
CA GLU A 133 -41.00 0.55 -15.21
C GLU A 133 -39.84 -0.21 -15.87
N LYS A 134 -39.87 -0.39 -17.20
CA LYS A 134 -38.78 -1.04 -17.93
C LYS A 134 -37.52 -0.18 -17.93
N GLU A 135 -37.67 1.14 -18.06
CA GLU A 135 -36.58 2.10 -17.95
C GLU A 135 -35.97 2.11 -16.54
N ILE A 136 -36.79 2.09 -15.48
CA ILE A 136 -36.34 1.98 -14.08
C ILE A 136 -35.56 0.67 -13.87
N ARG A 137 -36.07 -0.48 -14.33
CA ARG A 137 -35.34 -1.77 -14.22
C ARG A 137 -34.03 -1.78 -15.01
N ALA A 138 -33.99 -1.11 -16.16
CA ALA A 138 -32.76 -0.95 -16.94
C ALA A 138 -31.74 -0.07 -16.19
N LEU A 139 -32.18 1.07 -15.64
CA LEU A 139 -31.36 1.96 -14.84
C LEU A 139 -30.84 1.27 -13.57
N GLU A 140 -31.68 0.52 -12.85
CA GLU A 140 -31.30 -0.27 -11.68
C GLU A 140 -30.21 -1.31 -12.03
N ASN A 141 -30.33 -1.99 -13.17
CA ASN A 141 -29.30 -2.90 -13.67
C ASN A 141 -27.99 -2.16 -13.98
N THR A 142 -28.04 -1.00 -14.64
CA THR A 142 -26.83 -0.18 -14.88
C THR A 142 -26.19 0.32 -13.58
N LEU A 143 -26.99 0.69 -12.58
CA LEU A 143 -26.51 1.09 -11.26
C LEU A 143 -25.84 -0.09 -10.54
N ARG A 144 -26.43 -1.28 -10.61
CA ARG A 144 -25.85 -2.51 -10.04
C ARG A 144 -24.52 -2.87 -10.70
N LEU A 145 -24.43 -2.78 -12.02
CA LEU A 145 -23.19 -3.00 -12.78
C LEU A 145 -22.14 -1.91 -12.50
N MET A 146 -22.55 -0.65 -12.33
CA MET A 146 -21.64 0.43 -11.95
C MET A 146 -21.11 0.23 -10.52
N ASN A 147 -21.98 -0.17 -9.59
CA ASN A 147 -21.61 -0.44 -8.21
C ASN A 147 -20.67 -1.64 -8.10
N SER A 148 -20.94 -2.77 -8.79
CA SER A 148 -20.03 -3.93 -8.79
C SER A 148 -18.68 -3.62 -9.42
N ARG A 149 -18.64 -2.79 -10.48
CA ARG A 149 -17.39 -2.25 -11.04
C ARG A 149 -16.67 -1.34 -10.04
N ASN A 150 -17.38 -0.44 -9.36
CA ASN A 150 -16.79 0.48 -8.38
C ASN A 150 -16.23 -0.28 -7.17
N GLU A 151 -16.94 -1.30 -6.71
CA GLU A 151 -16.49 -2.23 -5.68
C GLU A 151 -15.25 -3.01 -6.14
N THR A 152 -15.23 -3.54 -7.37
CA THR A 152 -14.05 -4.17 -7.99
C THR A 152 -12.86 -3.21 -8.09
N TYR A 153 -13.10 -1.94 -8.45
CA TYR A 153 -12.06 -0.92 -8.46
C TYR A 153 -11.53 -0.66 -7.03
N ARG A 154 -12.41 -0.53 -6.04
CA ARG A 154 -12.02 -0.36 -4.64
C ARG A 154 -11.23 -1.57 -4.12
N THR A 155 -11.65 -2.79 -4.41
CA THR A 155 -10.87 -3.99 -4.03
C THR A 155 -9.54 -4.08 -4.76
N SER A 156 -9.43 -3.59 -6.00
CA SER A 156 -8.14 -3.47 -6.71
C SER A 156 -7.22 -2.36 -6.17
N PHE A 157 -7.78 -1.37 -5.45
CA PHE A 157 -7.02 -0.31 -4.77
C PHE A 157 -6.80 -0.55 -3.27
N ASN A 158 -7.49 -1.53 -2.68
CA ASN A 158 -7.09 -2.05 -1.37
C ASN A 158 -5.64 -2.52 -1.52
N LYS A 159 -4.80 -2.15 -0.55
CA LYS A 159 -3.44 -2.69 -0.49
C LYS A 159 -3.54 -4.20 -0.60
N VAL A 160 -2.73 -4.76 -1.51
CA VAL A 160 -2.41 -6.18 -1.58
C VAL A 160 -2.21 -6.65 -0.14
N ASN A 161 -3.06 -7.58 0.31
CA ASN A 161 -3.04 -8.06 1.69
C ASN A 161 -1.63 -8.59 2.00
N ASP A 162 -1.13 -8.39 3.22
CA ASP A 162 0.21 -8.85 3.64
C ASP A 162 0.39 -10.39 3.59
N SER A 163 -0.62 -11.13 3.12
CA SER A 163 -0.66 -12.59 2.87
C SER A 163 -0.94 -12.92 1.39
N SER A 164 -0.62 -12.01 0.47
CA SER A 164 -0.73 -12.26 -0.97
C SER A 164 0.49 -13.01 -1.48
N GLU A 165 0.27 -13.91 -2.44
CA GLU A 165 1.31 -14.70 -3.12
C GLU A 165 2.46 -13.80 -3.64
N ASP A 166 2.13 -12.68 -4.31
CA ASP A 166 3.08 -11.63 -4.73
C ASP A 166 4.02 -11.10 -3.62
N ILE A 167 3.56 -11.05 -2.37
CA ILE A 167 4.37 -10.57 -1.22
C ILE A 167 5.26 -11.70 -0.70
N GLU A 168 4.76 -12.93 -0.63
CA GLU A 168 5.58 -14.10 -0.29
C GLU A 168 6.67 -14.35 -1.34
N GLU A 169 6.35 -14.23 -2.64
CA GLU A 169 7.33 -14.26 -3.74
C GLU A 169 8.36 -13.13 -3.61
N LYS A 170 7.92 -11.91 -3.26
CA LYS A 170 8.82 -10.78 -3.02
C LYS A 170 9.79 -11.06 -1.86
N GLU A 171 9.31 -11.59 -0.74
CA GLU A 171 10.18 -11.93 0.40
C GLU A 171 11.19 -13.03 0.03
N GLN A 172 10.75 -14.07 -0.69
CA GLN A 172 11.65 -15.11 -1.20
C GLN A 172 12.73 -14.55 -2.14
N LEU A 173 12.37 -13.62 -3.04
CA LEU A 173 13.31 -12.96 -3.94
C LEU A 173 14.27 -12.02 -3.20
N GLU A 174 13.81 -11.31 -2.16
CA GLU A 174 14.66 -10.48 -1.29
C GLU A 174 15.64 -11.33 -0.47
N GLU A 175 15.22 -12.49 0.04
CA GLU A 175 16.11 -13.44 0.73
C GLU A 175 17.13 -14.07 -0.23
N GLN A 176 16.71 -14.49 -1.43
CA GLN A 176 17.63 -14.98 -2.47
C GLN A 176 18.66 -13.91 -2.86
N LEU A 177 18.23 -12.65 -3.06
CA LEU A 177 19.12 -11.52 -3.33
C LEU A 177 20.12 -11.32 -2.17
N ARG A 178 19.67 -11.40 -0.92
CA ARG A 178 20.53 -11.28 0.27
C ARG A 178 21.59 -12.38 0.32
N ALA A 179 21.18 -13.64 0.11
CA ALA A 179 22.08 -14.79 0.06
C ALA A 179 23.10 -14.70 -1.10
N VAL A 180 22.69 -14.20 -2.28
CA VAL A 180 23.60 -13.95 -3.41
C VAL A 180 24.56 -12.81 -3.11
N MET A 181 24.09 -11.71 -2.51
CA MET A 181 24.95 -10.59 -2.11
C MET A 181 26.01 -11.00 -1.09
N ASP A 182 25.67 -11.81 -0.10
CA ASP A 182 26.63 -12.26 0.92
C ASP A 182 27.62 -13.29 0.35
N LYS A 183 27.19 -14.18 -0.55
CA LYS A 183 28.10 -15.02 -1.37
C LYS A 183 29.06 -14.18 -2.22
N HIS A 184 28.59 -13.09 -2.83
CA HIS A 184 29.44 -12.16 -3.60
C HIS A 184 30.43 -11.40 -2.69
N LYS A 185 30.01 -10.92 -1.51
CA LYS A 185 30.92 -10.31 -0.52
C LYS A 185 32.01 -11.30 -0.08
N TYR A 186 31.64 -12.55 0.19
CA TYR A 186 32.59 -13.61 0.55
C TYR A 186 33.61 -13.86 -0.57
N LYS A 187 33.16 -14.10 -1.81
CA LYS A 187 34.06 -14.27 -2.97
C LYS A 187 34.95 -13.04 -3.20
N ARG A 188 34.44 -11.82 -3.00
CA ARG A 188 35.23 -10.58 -3.08
C ARG A 188 36.24 -10.40 -1.95
N ARG A 189 36.05 -11.06 -0.80
CA ARG A 189 37.09 -11.15 0.25
C ARG A 189 38.15 -12.18 -0.17
N GLN A 190 37.74 -13.37 -0.58
CA GLN A 190 38.65 -14.43 -1.05
C GLN A 190 39.55 -13.99 -2.21
N ILE A 191 39.04 -13.21 -3.16
CA ILE A 191 39.83 -12.62 -4.26
C ILE A 191 40.90 -11.64 -3.76
N ARG A 192 40.62 -10.89 -2.68
CA ARG A 192 41.61 -9.97 -2.10
C ARG A 192 42.69 -10.72 -1.33
N GLU A 193 42.30 -11.68 -0.50
CA GLU A 193 43.22 -12.58 0.21
C GLU A 193 44.18 -13.26 -0.78
N LEU A 194 43.66 -13.89 -1.84
CA LEU A 194 44.47 -14.51 -2.89
C LEU A 194 45.33 -13.49 -3.69
N SER A 195 44.88 -12.25 -3.83
CA SER A 195 45.67 -11.19 -4.48
C SER A 195 46.81 -10.69 -3.59
N GLU A 196 46.61 -10.64 -2.28
CA GLU A 196 47.63 -10.31 -1.28
C GLU A 196 48.66 -11.45 -1.16
N ASP A 197 48.21 -12.72 -1.20
CA ASP A 197 49.08 -13.90 -1.27
C ASP A 197 49.91 -13.92 -2.57
N LEU A 198 49.31 -13.66 -3.73
CA LEU A 198 50.04 -13.56 -5.00
C LEU A 198 51.05 -12.41 -4.99
N GLN A 199 50.71 -11.26 -4.41
CA GLN A 199 51.62 -10.12 -4.31
C GLN A 199 52.79 -10.41 -3.37
N THR A 200 52.55 -11.04 -2.23
CA THR A 200 53.61 -11.43 -1.29
C THR A 200 54.54 -12.49 -1.90
N MET A 201 53.99 -13.51 -2.57
CA MET A 201 54.80 -14.49 -3.32
C MET A 201 55.62 -13.84 -4.44
N SER A 202 55.04 -12.90 -5.21
CA SER A 202 55.77 -12.15 -6.24
C SER A 202 56.94 -11.36 -5.63
N ASN A 203 56.71 -10.67 -4.50
CA ASN A 203 57.77 -9.95 -3.80
C ASN A 203 58.88 -10.90 -3.32
N THR A 204 58.55 -12.12 -2.86
CA THR A 204 59.57 -13.11 -2.45
C THR A 204 60.36 -13.68 -3.62
N LEU A 205 59.72 -13.89 -4.78
CA LEU A 205 60.43 -14.28 -6.02
C LEU A 205 61.38 -13.17 -6.46
N ASP A 206 60.91 -11.92 -6.50
CA ASP A 206 61.72 -10.74 -6.80
C ASP A 206 62.94 -10.61 -5.87
N THR A 207 62.83 -10.95 -4.58
CA THR A 207 64.00 -10.96 -3.67
C THR A 207 64.95 -12.13 -3.98
N LEU A 208 64.42 -13.33 -4.19
CA LEU A 208 65.24 -14.50 -4.50
C LEU A 208 65.98 -14.36 -5.85
N THR A 209 65.37 -13.74 -6.85
CA THR A 209 66.03 -13.45 -8.14
C THR A 209 67.18 -12.46 -7.96
N ARG A 210 67.01 -11.39 -7.15
CA ARG A 210 68.10 -10.45 -6.85
C ARG A 210 69.24 -11.11 -6.07
N ASP A 211 68.92 -12.03 -5.16
CA ASP A 211 69.92 -12.80 -4.43
C ASP A 211 70.65 -13.77 -5.38
N GLU A 212 69.94 -14.42 -6.31
CA GLU A 212 70.53 -15.29 -7.35
C GLU A 212 71.47 -14.51 -8.28
N ASP A 213 71.06 -13.34 -8.77
CA ASP A 213 71.89 -12.44 -9.58
C ASP A 213 73.17 -12.03 -8.81
N ALA A 214 73.04 -11.64 -7.53
CA ALA A 214 74.17 -11.25 -6.69
C ALA A 214 75.13 -12.43 -6.39
N TYR A 215 74.60 -13.64 -6.22
CA TYR A 215 75.42 -14.85 -6.13
C TYR A 215 76.10 -15.18 -7.46
N GLY A 216 75.44 -14.92 -8.60
CA GLY A 216 76.01 -15.02 -9.94
C GLY A 216 77.22 -14.10 -10.11
N GLU A 217 77.06 -12.80 -9.85
CA GLU A 217 78.16 -11.81 -9.87
C GLU A 217 79.31 -12.24 -8.95
N MET A 218 79.00 -12.69 -7.72
CA MET A 218 80.03 -13.19 -6.80
C MET A 218 80.75 -14.42 -7.35
N ILE A 219 80.05 -15.35 -8.01
CA ILE A 219 80.68 -16.53 -8.64
C ILE A 219 81.60 -16.10 -9.79
N GLU A 220 81.18 -15.19 -10.65
CA GLU A 220 82.02 -14.65 -11.74
C GLU A 220 83.28 -13.96 -11.19
N ASP A 221 83.16 -13.13 -10.16
CA ASP A 221 84.30 -12.50 -9.48
C ASP A 221 85.28 -13.52 -8.90
N LYS A 222 84.78 -14.60 -8.28
CA LYS A 222 85.62 -15.69 -7.75
C LYS A 222 86.28 -16.48 -8.87
N GLN A 223 85.59 -16.75 -9.99
CA GLN A 223 86.16 -17.41 -11.16
C GLN A 223 87.25 -16.55 -11.81
N ASN A 224 86.99 -15.26 -12.01
CA ASN A 224 87.96 -14.29 -12.53
C ASN A 224 89.22 -14.21 -11.65
N LYS A 225 89.06 -14.15 -10.33
CA LYS A 225 90.18 -14.19 -9.38
C LYS A 225 90.91 -15.55 -9.40
N GLY A 226 90.18 -16.65 -9.55
CA GLY A 226 90.76 -17.98 -9.76
C GLY A 226 91.66 -18.03 -10.99
N LEU A 227 91.16 -17.57 -12.15
CA LEU A 227 91.91 -17.49 -13.41
C LEU A 227 93.16 -16.60 -13.30
N GLN A 228 93.07 -15.47 -12.57
CA GLN A 228 94.24 -14.62 -12.28
C GLN A 228 95.29 -15.39 -11.46
N LEU A 229 94.90 -16.03 -10.36
CA LEU A 229 95.80 -16.81 -9.51
C LEU A 229 96.41 -18.02 -10.26
N THR A 230 95.68 -18.67 -11.16
CA THR A 230 96.23 -19.74 -12.01
C THR A 230 97.32 -19.20 -12.94
N ARG A 231 97.10 -18.06 -13.61
CA ARG A 231 98.12 -17.42 -14.46
C ARG A 231 99.35 -16.98 -13.66
N GLU A 232 99.14 -16.40 -12.48
CA GLU A 232 100.24 -16.05 -11.57
C GLU A 232 101.04 -17.29 -11.14
N ALA A 233 100.37 -18.39 -10.79
CA ALA A 233 101.01 -19.66 -10.46
C ALA A 233 101.82 -20.24 -11.63
N GLU A 234 101.27 -20.23 -12.85
CA GLU A 234 102.00 -20.61 -14.06
C GLU A 234 103.22 -19.72 -14.32
N GLU A 235 103.10 -18.41 -14.13
CA GLU A 235 104.24 -17.49 -14.23
C GLU A 235 105.34 -17.80 -13.20
N GLN A 236 104.96 -18.05 -11.94
CA GLN A 236 105.92 -18.39 -10.89
C GLN A 236 106.56 -19.76 -11.13
N HIS A 237 105.79 -20.75 -11.58
CA HIS A 237 106.33 -22.04 -11.99
C HIS A 237 107.36 -21.87 -13.13
N ASN A 238 107.03 -21.11 -14.17
CA ASN A 238 107.95 -20.78 -15.27
C ASN A 238 109.20 -20.00 -14.81
N LYS A 239 109.09 -19.12 -13.79
CA LYS A 239 110.23 -18.42 -13.18
C LYS A 239 111.13 -19.40 -12.41
N LEU A 240 110.54 -20.28 -11.59
CA LEU A 240 111.22 -21.33 -10.84
C LEU A 240 111.95 -22.31 -11.77
N ASP A 241 111.30 -22.74 -12.86
CA ASP A 241 111.86 -23.64 -13.85
C ASP A 241 113.11 -23.05 -14.53
N ARG A 242 113.09 -21.74 -14.84
CA ARG A 242 114.26 -21.03 -15.37
C ARG A 242 115.37 -20.91 -14.31
N ALA A 243 115.03 -20.57 -13.07
CA ALA A 243 115.99 -20.45 -11.98
C ALA A 243 116.67 -21.80 -11.66
N SER A 244 115.90 -22.88 -11.58
CA SER A 244 116.36 -24.25 -11.37
C SER A 244 117.32 -24.69 -12.48
N LYS A 245 116.99 -24.44 -13.75
CA LYS A 245 117.88 -24.73 -14.90
C LYS A 245 119.21 -23.96 -14.83
N GLN A 246 119.20 -22.71 -14.37
CA GLN A 246 120.44 -21.93 -14.17
C GLN A 246 121.23 -22.41 -12.95
N ASN A 247 120.58 -22.70 -11.82
CA ASN A 247 121.24 -23.22 -10.63
C ASN A 247 121.95 -24.56 -10.93
N ALA A 248 121.26 -25.49 -11.60
CA ALA A 248 121.83 -26.75 -12.06
C ALA A 248 123.00 -26.58 -13.04
N LYS A 249 123.05 -25.48 -13.82
CA LYS A 249 124.20 -25.12 -14.67
C LYS A 249 125.38 -24.65 -13.82
N TYR A 250 125.16 -23.73 -12.88
CA TYR A 250 126.20 -23.23 -11.98
C TYR A 250 126.77 -24.33 -11.06
N SER A 251 125.94 -25.23 -10.52
CA SER A 251 126.42 -26.39 -9.75
C SER A 251 127.34 -27.29 -10.59
N ARG A 252 127.01 -27.53 -11.87
CA ARG A 252 127.89 -28.28 -12.78
C ARG A 252 129.21 -27.55 -13.02
N GLU A 253 129.17 -26.25 -13.32
CA GLU A 253 130.37 -25.42 -13.52
C GLU A 253 131.27 -25.44 -12.28
N LEU A 254 130.71 -25.25 -11.08
CA LEU A 254 131.43 -25.27 -9.80
C LEU A 254 132.06 -26.64 -9.50
N ARG A 255 131.34 -27.74 -9.70
CA ARG A 255 131.89 -29.11 -9.57
C ARG A 255 133.02 -29.37 -10.56
N THR A 256 132.91 -28.90 -11.80
CA THR A 256 134.01 -29.04 -12.78
C THR A 256 135.24 -28.21 -12.42
N ALA A 257 135.06 -26.98 -11.93
CA ALA A 257 136.17 -26.11 -11.50
C ALA A 257 136.93 -26.69 -10.30
N GLN A 258 136.22 -27.24 -9.31
CA GLN A 258 136.81 -27.86 -8.13
C GLN A 258 137.27 -29.33 -8.32
N LYS A 259 137.02 -29.93 -9.49
CA LYS A 259 137.27 -31.37 -9.78
C LYS A 259 136.61 -32.33 -8.78
N ALA A 260 135.47 -31.93 -8.22
CA ALA A 260 134.75 -32.73 -7.23
C ALA A 260 133.90 -33.82 -7.89
N LYS A 261 133.96 -35.07 -7.38
CA LYS A 261 133.13 -36.19 -7.84
C LYS A 261 131.70 -36.21 -7.25
N GLY A 262 131.38 -35.29 -6.35
CA GLY A 262 130.09 -35.19 -5.67
C GLY A 262 129.81 -33.76 -5.24
N SER A 263 128.78 -33.57 -4.40
CA SER A 263 128.43 -32.23 -3.93
C SER A 263 129.56 -31.59 -3.12
N THR A 264 129.89 -30.34 -3.45
CA THR A 264 130.99 -29.59 -2.83
C THR A 264 130.59 -29.10 -1.43
N GLN A 265 131.54 -28.54 -0.67
CA GLN A 265 131.23 -28.08 0.69
C GLN A 265 130.42 -26.77 0.67
N GLU A 266 130.63 -25.94 -0.36
CA GLU A 266 129.86 -24.73 -0.63
C GLU A 266 128.42 -25.07 -1.03
N GLU A 267 128.20 -26.06 -1.90
CA GLU A 267 126.85 -26.52 -2.25
C GLU A 267 126.05 -26.96 -1.02
N ARG A 268 126.67 -27.70 -0.09
CA ARG A 268 126.00 -28.12 1.16
C ARG A 268 125.73 -26.97 2.12
N ASP A 269 126.62 -25.97 2.18
CA ASP A 269 126.36 -24.76 2.98
C ASP A 269 125.22 -23.93 2.38
N PHE A 270 125.17 -23.79 1.05
CA PHE A 270 124.04 -23.17 0.35
C PHE A 270 122.73 -23.94 0.59
N GLU A 271 122.73 -25.28 0.49
CA GLU A 271 121.56 -26.12 0.76
C GLU A 271 121.07 -25.98 2.21
N VAL A 272 121.97 -25.98 3.21
CA VAL A 272 121.60 -25.74 4.62
C VAL A 272 121.06 -24.33 4.83
N ARG A 273 121.59 -23.33 4.12
CA ARG A 273 121.14 -21.94 4.20
C ARG A 273 119.76 -21.76 3.54
N GLU A 274 119.55 -22.39 2.38
CA GLU A 274 118.27 -22.46 1.67
C GLU A 274 117.21 -23.17 2.50
N LEU A 275 117.51 -24.32 3.11
CA LEU A 275 116.61 -25.04 4.03
C LEU A 275 116.19 -24.17 5.23
N ARG A 276 117.12 -23.41 5.82
CA ARG A 276 116.81 -22.47 6.91
C ARG A 276 115.94 -21.31 6.45
N GLU A 277 116.19 -20.78 5.26
CA GLU A 277 115.42 -19.66 4.69
C GLU A 277 114.03 -20.09 4.22
N MET A 278 113.89 -21.27 3.61
CA MET A 278 112.62 -21.91 3.28
C MET A 278 111.78 -22.14 4.54
N ASN A 279 112.37 -22.71 5.60
CA ASN A 279 111.68 -22.92 6.88
C ASN A 279 111.19 -21.59 7.48
N LYS A 280 112.07 -20.57 7.54
CA LYS A 280 111.70 -19.22 7.99
C LYS A 280 110.58 -18.60 7.15
N THR A 281 110.60 -18.80 5.84
CA THR A 281 109.60 -18.25 4.91
C THR A 281 108.26 -18.98 5.02
N ALA A 282 108.26 -20.31 5.13
CA ALA A 282 107.06 -21.11 5.36
C ALA A 282 106.38 -20.76 6.69
N ILE A 283 107.15 -20.62 7.77
CA ILE A 283 106.64 -20.16 9.08
C ILE A 283 106.03 -18.75 8.96
N LYS A 284 106.62 -17.84 8.18
CA LYS A 284 106.05 -16.50 7.93
C LYS A 284 104.73 -16.57 7.13
N GLN A 285 104.68 -17.37 6.04
CA GLN A 285 103.47 -17.54 5.23
C GLN A 285 102.32 -18.15 6.05
N ILE A 286 102.62 -19.12 6.93
CA ILE A 286 101.64 -19.66 7.88
C ILE A 286 101.11 -18.55 8.81
N GLY A 287 101.96 -17.64 9.28
CA GLY A 287 101.55 -16.47 10.06
C GLY A 287 100.62 -15.52 9.30
N GLU A 288 100.88 -15.28 8.01
CA GLU A 288 100.03 -14.46 7.13
C GLU A 288 98.66 -15.13 6.87
N VAL A 289 98.61 -16.46 6.71
CA VAL A 289 97.35 -17.23 6.57
C VAL A 289 96.54 -17.22 7.88
N VAL A 290 97.18 -17.44 9.03
CA VAL A 290 96.55 -17.37 10.36
C VAL A 290 96.00 -15.97 10.67
N HIS A 291 96.58 -14.92 10.11
CA HIS A 291 96.05 -13.57 10.25
C HIS A 291 94.78 -13.35 9.41
N GLN A 292 94.71 -13.94 8.21
CA GLN A 292 93.53 -13.86 7.33
C GLN A 292 92.37 -14.74 7.82
N HIS A 293 92.66 -15.81 8.57
CA HIS A 293 91.69 -16.76 9.11
C HIS A 293 91.88 -16.94 10.63
N PRO A 294 91.32 -16.03 11.47
CA PRO A 294 91.51 -16.03 12.93
C PRO A 294 91.05 -17.31 13.62
N ASP A 295 90.08 -18.00 13.02
CA ASP A 295 89.52 -19.30 13.37
C ASP A 295 90.56 -20.43 13.34
N LEU A 296 91.55 -20.37 12.45
CA LEU A 296 92.64 -21.36 12.37
C LEU A 296 93.75 -21.16 13.42
N ARG A 297 93.79 -19.98 14.07
CA ARG A 297 94.89 -19.57 14.97
C ARG A 297 95.16 -20.55 16.10
N GLN A 298 94.10 -21.08 16.71
CA GLN A 298 94.22 -21.98 17.86
C GLN A 298 94.75 -23.37 17.44
N ALA A 299 94.29 -23.89 16.30
CA ALA A 299 94.78 -25.16 15.75
C ALA A 299 96.26 -25.07 15.36
N VAL A 300 96.67 -24.01 14.65
CA VAL A 300 98.07 -23.81 14.25
C VAL A 300 98.98 -23.66 15.47
N ALA A 301 98.56 -22.91 16.50
CA ALA A 301 99.34 -22.79 17.74
C ALA A 301 99.55 -24.14 18.46
N LEU A 302 98.56 -25.04 18.45
CA LEU A 302 98.70 -26.38 19.01
C LEU A 302 99.72 -27.23 18.24
N TYR A 303 99.67 -27.25 16.91
CA TYR A 303 100.62 -28.01 16.10
C TYR A 303 102.06 -27.48 16.22
N PHE A 304 102.27 -26.16 16.29
CA PHE A 304 103.60 -25.57 16.51
C PHE A 304 104.17 -25.94 17.88
N ASN A 305 103.35 -25.88 18.94
CA ASN A 305 103.75 -26.32 20.28
C ASN A 305 104.09 -27.83 20.31
N GLN A 306 103.29 -28.67 19.66
CA GLN A 306 103.54 -30.12 19.58
C GLN A 306 104.83 -30.45 18.81
N ALA A 307 105.16 -29.67 17.78
CA ALA A 307 106.38 -29.81 16.98
C ALA A 307 107.62 -29.10 17.60
N SER A 308 107.49 -28.50 18.80
CA SER A 308 108.50 -27.67 19.46
C SER A 308 109.09 -26.54 18.59
N LEU A 309 108.28 -26.01 17.67
CA LEU A 309 108.63 -24.90 16.79
C LEU A 309 108.21 -23.55 17.39
N PRO A 310 109.00 -22.46 17.17
CA PRO A 310 108.59 -21.13 17.62
C PRO A 310 107.32 -20.69 16.87
N PRO A 311 106.37 -20.02 17.56
CA PRO A 311 105.10 -19.64 16.95
C PRO A 311 105.32 -18.73 15.72
N PRO A 312 104.46 -18.82 14.69
CA PRO A 312 104.65 -18.06 13.46
C PRO A 312 104.59 -16.55 13.75
N PRO A 313 105.51 -15.74 13.16
CA PRO A 313 105.59 -14.32 13.42
C PRO A 313 104.35 -13.62 12.89
N SER A 314 103.81 -12.68 13.66
CA SER A 314 102.74 -11.80 13.17
C SER A 314 103.29 -10.81 12.14
N PRO A 315 102.53 -10.46 11.09
CA PRO A 315 102.98 -9.48 10.10
C PRO A 315 103.05 -8.08 10.74
N GLY A 316 104.24 -7.71 11.24
CA GLY A 316 104.49 -6.43 11.91
C GLY A 316 105.90 -6.23 12.46
N ASP A 317 106.56 -7.28 12.94
CA ASP A 317 107.85 -7.15 13.64
C ASP A 317 109.08 -7.52 12.79
N GLY A 318 109.92 -6.52 12.49
CA GLY A 318 111.21 -6.69 11.82
C GLY A 318 111.83 -5.41 11.26
N ALA A 319 112.50 -4.62 12.10
CA ALA A 319 113.22 -3.41 11.69
C ALA A 319 114.68 -3.68 11.27
N GLY A 320 115.19 -2.99 10.24
CA GLY A 320 116.57 -3.22 9.75
C GLY A 320 117.04 -2.42 8.53
N SER A 321 117.03 -1.09 8.63
CA SER A 321 117.96 -0.11 8.00
C SER A 321 118.56 -0.35 6.59
N GLY A 322 118.23 0.52 5.63
CA GLY A 322 118.99 0.70 4.37
C GLY A 322 118.45 1.86 3.53
N ALA A 323 119.21 2.94 3.34
CA ALA A 323 118.74 4.19 2.74
C ALA A 323 118.93 4.28 1.22
N SER A 324 117.98 4.88 0.49
CA SER A 324 118.17 6.08 -0.36
C SER A 324 117.17 6.23 -1.53
N SER A 325 116.54 7.40 -1.59
CA SER A 325 116.07 8.20 -2.74
C SER A 325 115.82 7.56 -4.13
N ARG A 326 114.62 7.82 -4.69
CA ARG A 326 114.31 8.53 -5.98
C ARG A 326 112.88 8.15 -6.41
N PHE A 327 111.89 9.04 -6.25
CA PHE A 327 111.50 10.13 -7.16
C PHE A 327 110.90 9.69 -8.52
N SER A 328 109.57 9.68 -8.60
CA SER A 328 108.72 10.21 -9.69
C SER A 328 107.26 9.80 -9.36
N SER A 329 106.24 10.64 -9.20
CA SER A 329 105.76 11.90 -9.83
C SER A 329 104.79 11.68 -11.00
N ARG A 330 103.48 11.80 -10.71
CA ARG A 330 102.35 12.39 -11.49
C ARG A 330 101.07 12.16 -10.63
N LEU A 331 100.32 13.16 -10.16
CA LEU A 331 99.42 14.08 -10.90
C LEU A 331 98.37 13.28 -11.71
N SER A 332 97.04 13.51 -11.70
CA SER A 332 96.16 14.52 -11.06
C SER A 332 94.69 14.11 -11.38
N SER A 333 93.58 14.49 -10.71
CA SER A 333 93.29 15.39 -9.57
C SER A 333 91.82 15.25 -9.10
N ALA A 334 91.50 15.79 -7.90
CA ALA A 334 90.28 16.50 -7.44
C ALA A 334 88.91 16.34 -8.19
N ARG A 335 87.74 16.38 -7.53
CA ARG A 335 87.29 17.26 -6.41
C ARG A 335 86.12 16.66 -5.60
N SER A 336 85.94 17.16 -4.36
CA SER A 336 84.69 17.40 -3.60
C SER A 336 83.63 16.29 -3.44
N SER A 337 82.98 16.09 -2.29
CA SER A 337 83.10 16.72 -0.96
C SER A 337 82.28 15.91 0.05
N LEU A 338 82.88 15.48 1.16
CA LEU A 338 82.19 14.79 2.25
C LEU A 338 82.73 15.24 3.61
N SER A 339 81.88 15.88 4.41
CA SER A 339 82.03 16.07 5.86
C SER A 339 80.74 16.69 6.42
N SER A 340 80.20 16.32 7.57
CA SER A 340 80.48 15.14 8.42
C SER A 340 79.44 15.04 9.54
N VAL A 341 78.91 13.82 9.72
CA VAL A 341 78.66 13.10 10.99
C VAL A 341 78.75 13.89 12.33
N ARG A 342 77.74 13.72 13.21
CA ARG A 342 77.80 13.24 14.63
C ARG A 342 76.51 13.67 15.39
N SER A 343 75.69 12.75 15.93
CA SER A 343 75.80 11.99 17.20
C SER A 343 75.77 12.91 18.44
N SER A 344 75.09 12.64 19.57
CA SER A 344 74.61 11.37 20.18
C SER A 344 73.79 11.65 21.47
N ALA A 345 73.03 10.65 21.96
CA ALA A 345 72.56 10.49 23.37
C ALA A 345 71.50 11.51 23.89
N SER A 346 70.66 11.22 24.91
CA SER A 346 70.15 9.97 25.52
C SER A 346 69.02 10.29 26.53
N ALA A 347 68.23 9.26 26.92
CA ALA A 347 67.45 9.14 28.17
C ALA A 347 66.06 9.83 28.34
N SER A 348 65.02 8.96 28.35
CA SER A 348 63.89 8.87 29.30
C SER A 348 63.19 10.11 29.88
N ALA A 349 61.86 10.22 29.65
CA ALA A 349 60.82 9.91 30.66
C ALA A 349 59.39 10.04 30.06
N ALA A 350 58.39 9.43 30.69
CA ALA A 350 57.02 9.25 30.19
C ALA A 350 55.96 9.83 31.18
N PRO A 351 54.64 9.50 31.11
CA PRO A 351 53.64 9.84 30.09
C PRO A 351 52.36 10.47 30.73
N LYS A 352 51.23 10.51 29.96
CA LYS A 352 49.79 10.75 30.31
C LYS A 352 49.20 11.98 29.61
N ALA A 353 47.89 12.08 29.30
CA ALA A 353 46.81 11.09 29.15
C ALA A 353 45.64 11.72 28.35
N VAL A 354 44.67 10.91 27.94
CA VAL A 354 43.44 11.32 27.22
C VAL A 354 42.51 12.14 28.13
N ASN A 355 41.75 13.09 27.57
CA ASN A 355 40.46 13.45 28.15
C ASN A 355 39.40 13.81 27.08
N ILE A 356 38.13 13.61 27.42
CA ILE A 356 36.93 13.78 26.58
C ILE A 356 36.16 15.02 27.08
N GLY A 357 35.53 15.79 26.18
CA GLY A 357 34.67 16.92 26.54
C GLY A 357 33.88 17.45 25.36
N VAL A 358 32.63 17.89 25.59
CA VAL A 358 31.63 18.17 24.54
C VAL A 358 31.07 19.60 24.68
N ASP A 359 30.76 20.18 23.51
CA ASP A 359 29.61 21.05 23.22
C ASP A 359 29.60 22.59 23.48
N PHE A 360 28.73 23.21 22.69
CA PHE A 360 28.11 24.54 22.70
C PHE A 360 28.93 25.83 22.47
N GLY A 361 28.45 26.66 21.52
CA GLY A 361 28.83 28.06 21.35
C GLY A 361 28.34 28.66 20.01
N GLU A 362 27.41 29.61 20.06
CA GLU A 362 26.80 30.26 18.88
C GLU A 362 27.69 31.32 18.17
N ALA A 363 27.18 31.81 17.04
CA ALA A 363 27.69 32.85 16.13
C ALA A 363 27.69 34.28 16.77
N PRO A 364 27.85 35.43 16.05
CA PRO A 364 28.04 35.67 14.61
C PRO A 364 29.08 36.76 14.22
N GLY A 365 29.22 37.06 12.92
CA GLY A 365 29.90 38.27 12.39
C GLY A 365 30.77 38.02 11.15
N SER A 366 30.21 38.01 9.93
CA SER A 366 29.92 39.18 9.07
C SER A 366 31.10 39.72 8.25
N ARG A 367 30.99 39.63 6.90
CA ARG A 367 31.29 40.67 5.86
C ARG A 367 31.54 40.03 4.48
N THR A 368 30.62 40.23 3.52
CA THR A 368 30.80 41.04 2.28
C THR A 368 31.90 40.56 1.31
N SER A 369 31.73 40.49 -0.02
CA SER A 369 30.61 40.81 -0.92
C SER A 369 30.99 40.55 -2.38
N SER A 370 30.07 40.12 -3.23
CA SER A 370 29.96 40.57 -4.64
C SER A 370 28.68 40.05 -5.30
N ARG A 371 28.18 40.76 -6.31
CA ARG A 371 26.93 40.50 -7.06
C ARG A 371 27.27 40.24 -8.53
N SER A 372 26.51 39.37 -9.21
CA SER A 372 25.88 39.70 -10.51
C SER A 372 24.97 38.58 -11.08
N SER A 373 23.88 39.04 -11.73
CA SER A 373 23.01 38.45 -12.78
C SER A 373 23.23 37.01 -13.32
N GLY A 374 22.19 36.29 -13.78
CA GLY A 374 20.74 36.60 -13.86
C GLY A 374 19.98 35.79 -14.93
N GLY A 375 18.65 35.73 -14.84
CA GLY A 375 17.68 35.22 -15.85
C GLY A 375 17.61 33.69 -16.06
N SER A 376 16.56 33.03 -16.55
CA SER A 376 15.08 33.17 -16.57
C SER A 376 14.50 32.43 -17.79
N SER A 377 13.84 31.28 -17.61
CA SER A 377 12.78 30.68 -18.47
C SER A 377 12.44 29.27 -17.92
N ARG A 378 11.22 28.71 -17.85
CA ARG A 378 9.89 28.79 -18.52
C ARG A 378 9.70 27.96 -19.81
N SER A 379 9.19 26.74 -19.63
CA SER A 379 8.17 26.00 -20.40
C SER A 379 7.49 25.03 -19.41
N ARG A 380 6.23 24.54 -19.49
CA ARG A 380 5.04 24.71 -20.36
C ARG A 380 4.95 23.94 -21.69
N GLY A 381 4.19 22.83 -21.66
CA GLY A 381 3.63 22.06 -22.79
C GLY A 381 3.35 20.61 -22.35
N ALA A 382 2.29 19.91 -22.78
CA ALA A 382 1.07 20.30 -23.48
C ALA A 382 -0.06 19.27 -23.19
N ARG A 383 -1.33 19.64 -23.40
CA ARG A 383 -2.46 18.70 -23.48
C ARG A 383 -2.53 18.06 -24.87
N LYS A 384 -3.06 16.83 -24.92
CA LYS A 384 -4.10 16.46 -25.90
C LYS A 384 -5.25 15.83 -25.13
#